data_AF-U6F4Z5-F1
#
_entry.id   AF-U6F4Z5-F1
#
_cell.length_a   1.000
_cell.length_b   1.000
_cell.length_c   1.000
_cell.angle_alpha   90.00
_cell.angle_beta   90.00
_cell.angle_gamma   90.00
#
_symmetry.space_group_name_H-M   'P 1'
#
loop_
_entity.id
_entity.type
_entity.pdbx_description
1 polymer ?
#
loop_
_entity_poly.entity_id
_entity_poly.type
_entity_poly.pdbx_seq_one_letter_code
_entity_poly.pdbx_strand_id
1 'polypeptide(L)'
;MRELLRRKKAGAQPLSLTFTKVNQVIRGWVNYFRISAMKYFLIKFSQWLRHKVRVVIIKQWKLPKRIYTNLMRINKALKCNISDEDIHKIANTRLGWYKRSTGHVINFLLSPKVLGISKADRPGLVDPLEYYLSRK
;
A
#
# COMPACT_ATOMS: atom_id res chain seq x y z
N MET A 1 4.83 -11.07 8.87
CA MET A 1 4.60 -9.73 8.26
C MET A 1 5.84 -8.84 8.13
N ARG A 2 6.63 -8.63 9.20
CA ARG A 2 7.81 -7.74 9.17
C ARG A 2 8.82 -8.08 8.06
N GLU A 3 9.04 -9.36 7.80
CA GLU A 3 9.97 -9.83 6.78
C GLU A 3 9.48 -9.62 5.35
N LEU A 4 8.18 -9.86 5.12
CA LEU A 4 7.53 -9.68 3.82
C LEU A 4 7.53 -8.20 3.40
N LEU A 5 7.27 -7.30 4.35
CA LEU A 5 7.24 -5.84 4.13
C LEU A 5 8.59 -5.18 4.46
N ARG A 6 9.69 -5.94 4.43
CA ARG A 6 11.03 -5.42 4.71
C ARG A 6 11.50 -4.56 3.54
N ARG A 7 11.64 -3.25 3.79
CA ARG A 7 12.10 -2.25 2.80
C ARG A 7 13.35 -2.67 2.01
N LYS A 8 14.32 -3.36 2.64
CA LYS A 8 15.55 -3.82 1.98
C LYS A 8 15.27 -4.84 0.86
N LYS A 9 14.23 -5.68 1.01
CA LYS A 9 13.83 -6.69 0.01
C LYS A 9 12.90 -6.14 -1.08
N ALA A 10 12.31 -4.95 -0.86
CA ALA A 10 11.31 -4.36 -1.74
C ALA A 10 11.74 -4.28 -3.20
N GLY A 11 12.98 -3.89 -3.47
CA GLY A 11 13.49 -3.75 -4.85
C GLY A 11 13.76 -5.07 -5.57
N ALA A 12 13.94 -6.18 -4.84
CA ALA A 12 14.26 -7.49 -5.41
C ALA A 12 13.02 -8.37 -5.60
N GLN A 13 11.95 -8.12 -4.85
CA GLN A 13 10.73 -8.94 -4.91
C GLN A 13 9.66 -8.26 -5.75
N PRO A 14 8.94 -9.01 -6.60
CA PRO A 14 7.82 -8.46 -7.34
C PRO A 14 6.67 -8.10 -6.39
N LEU A 15 5.93 -7.05 -6.75
CA LEU A 15 4.80 -6.58 -5.95
C LEU A 15 3.68 -7.63 -5.88
N SER A 16 3.52 -8.43 -6.95
CA SER A 16 2.60 -9.58 -7.02
C SER A 16 2.82 -10.57 -5.87
N LEU A 17 4.04 -11.10 -5.77
CA LEU A 17 4.44 -12.01 -4.71
C LEU A 17 4.25 -11.42 -3.31
N THR A 18 4.60 -10.14 -3.16
CA THR A 18 4.46 -9.43 -1.87
C THR A 18 2.98 -9.38 -1.45
N PHE A 19 2.08 -9.02 -2.37
CA PHE A 19 0.65 -8.92 -2.10
C PHE A 19 0.02 -10.28 -1.82
N THR A 20 0.38 -11.30 -2.60
CA THR A 20 -0.10 -12.68 -2.38
C THR A 20 0.27 -13.18 -0.98
N LYS A 21 1.55 -13.06 -0.60
CA LYS A 21 2.02 -13.50 0.73
C LYS A 21 1.40 -12.70 1.87
N VAL A 22 1.26 -11.38 1.70
CA VAL A 22 0.60 -10.51 2.68
C VAL A 22 -0.86 -10.93 2.86
N ASN A 23 -1.59 -11.15 1.77
CA ASN A 23 -2.99 -11.54 1.82
C ASN A 23 -3.18 -12.93 2.47
N GLN A 24 -2.30 -13.90 2.19
CA GLN A 24 -2.33 -15.21 2.84
C GLN A 24 -2.17 -15.10 4.36
N VAL A 25 -1.19 -14.31 4.82
CA VAL A 25 -0.95 -14.10 6.26
C VAL A 25 -2.12 -13.39 6.91
N ILE A 26 -2.69 -12.36 6.27
CA ILE A 26 -3.86 -11.64 6.81
C ILE A 26 -5.05 -12.57 6.96
N ARG A 27 -5.37 -13.35 5.93
CA ARG A 27 -6.51 -14.28 5.97
C ARG A 27 -6.35 -15.32 7.07
N GLY A 28 -5.17 -15.95 7.18
CA GLY A 28 -4.90 -16.93 8.23
C GLY A 28 -5.00 -16.32 9.63
N TRP A 29 -4.41 -15.13 9.82
CA TRP A 29 -4.42 -14.44 11.11
C TRP A 29 -5.83 -14.02 11.54
N VAL A 30 -6.60 -13.39 10.63
CA VAL A 30 -7.97 -12.98 10.93
C VAL A 30 -8.87 -14.19 11.20
N ASN A 31 -8.71 -15.29 10.47
CA ASN A 31 -9.48 -16.51 10.70
C ASN A 31 -9.18 -17.11 12.09
N TYR A 32 -7.90 -17.16 12.50
CA TYR A 32 -7.50 -17.71 13.79
C TYR A 32 -8.02 -16.86 14.97
N PHE A 33 -7.88 -15.54 14.90
CA PHE A 33 -8.26 -14.67 16.01
C PHE A 33 -9.70 -14.14 15.95
N ARG A 34 -10.55 -14.69 15.07
CA ARG A 34 -11.91 -14.20 14.78
C ARG A 34 -12.82 -14.12 16.02
N ILE A 35 -12.67 -15.04 16.97
CA ILE A 35 -13.53 -15.14 18.16
C ILE A 35 -13.30 -13.95 19.11
N SER A 36 -12.15 -13.29 19.03
CA SER A 36 -11.78 -12.17 19.88
C SER A 36 -12.36 -10.83 19.39
N ALA A 37 -12.55 -9.88 20.31
CA ALA A 37 -12.98 -8.51 20.00
C ALA A 37 -11.85 -7.66 19.36
N MET A 38 -11.45 -7.99 18.12
CA MET A 38 -10.27 -7.39 17.47
C MET A 38 -10.55 -6.15 16.62
N LYS A 39 -11.81 -5.70 16.51
CA LYS A 39 -12.20 -4.64 15.56
C LYS A 39 -11.32 -3.39 15.71
N TYR A 40 -11.12 -2.91 16.93
CA TYR A 40 -10.30 -1.71 17.19
C TYR A 40 -8.82 -1.91 16.85
N PHE A 41 -8.28 -3.10 17.11
CA PHE A 41 -6.92 -3.44 16.73
C PHE A 41 -6.78 -3.47 15.19
N LEU A 42 -7.74 -4.09 14.50
CA LEU A 42 -7.73 -4.21 13.04
C LEU A 42 -7.83 -2.84 12.34
N ILE A 43 -8.52 -1.86 12.91
CA ILE A 43 -8.52 -0.49 12.37
C ILE A 43 -7.09 0.09 12.34
N LYS A 44 -6.40 0.05 13.49
CA LYS A 44 -5.02 0.57 13.60
C LYS A 44 -4.05 -0.25 12.74
N PHE A 45 -4.19 -1.57 12.75
CA PHE A 45 -3.35 -2.48 11.97
C PHE A 45 -3.52 -2.28 10.46
N SER A 46 -4.76 -2.13 9.98
CA SER A 46 -5.05 -1.93 8.55
C SER A 46 -4.49 -0.60 8.04
N GLN A 47 -4.52 0.45 8.86
CA GLN A 47 -3.85 1.73 8.54
C GLN A 47 -2.33 1.56 8.45
N TRP A 48 -1.71 0.93 9.45
CA TRP A 48 -0.28 0.66 9.47
C TRP A 48 0.15 -0.19 8.27
N LEU A 49 -0.59 -1.26 7.96
CA LEU A 49 -0.33 -2.16 6.84
C LEU A 49 -0.30 -1.41 5.51
N ARG A 50 -1.34 -0.61 5.23
CA ARG A 50 -1.42 0.19 3.99
C ARG A 50 -0.24 1.15 3.88
N HIS A 51 0.14 1.81 4.98
CA HIS A 51 1.31 2.68 4.98
C HIS A 51 2.61 1.90 4.66
N LYS A 52 2.83 0.73 5.27
CA LYS A 52 3.99 -0.11 4.97
C LYS A 52 4.02 -0.58 3.51
N VAL A 53 2.86 -0.92 2.94
CA VAL A 53 2.73 -1.27 1.53
C VAL A 53 3.10 -0.09 0.62
N ARG A 54 2.64 1.14 0.92
CA ARG A 54 3.05 2.34 0.18
C ARG A 54 4.56 2.55 0.21
N VAL A 55 5.19 2.35 1.37
CA VAL A 55 6.66 2.44 1.51
C VAL A 55 7.36 1.43 0.60
N VAL A 56 6.85 0.20 0.50
CA VAL A 56 7.41 -0.83 -0.40
C VAL A 56 7.26 -0.41 -1.87
N ILE A 57 6.09 0.06 -2.28
CA ILE A 57 5.80 0.51 -3.65
C ILE A 57 6.73 1.66 -4.05
N ILE A 58 6.81 2.71 -3.23
CA ILE A 58 7.67 3.87 -3.51
C ILE A 58 9.14 3.45 -3.53
N LYS A 59 9.55 2.52 -2.65
CA LYS A 59 10.91 2.00 -2.64
C LYS A 59 11.25 1.18 -3.89
N GLN A 60 10.28 0.45 -4.46
CA GLN A 60 10.45 -0.26 -5.74
C GLN A 60 10.69 0.72 -6.90
N TRP A 61 10.01 1.86 -6.90
CA TRP A 61 10.22 2.88 -7.94
C TRP A 61 11.61 3.52 -7.83
N LYS A 62 12.11 3.75 -6.61
CA LYS A 62 13.47 4.23 -6.22
C LYS A 62 13.90 5.59 -6.81
N LEU A 63 13.80 5.79 -8.12
CA LEU A 63 14.22 6.97 -8.84
C LEU A 63 13.10 8.03 -8.89
N PRO A 64 13.40 9.33 -8.67
CA PRO A 64 12.41 10.40 -8.72
C PRO A 64 11.59 10.40 -10.02
N LYS A 65 12.26 10.27 -11.18
CA LYS A 65 11.59 10.19 -12.49
C LYS A 65 10.56 9.06 -12.53
N ARG A 66 10.89 7.87 -12.01
CA ARG A 66 9.98 6.71 -11.99
C ARG A 66 8.81 6.92 -11.01
N ILE A 67 9.05 7.54 -9.87
CA ILE A 67 8.00 7.90 -8.91
C ILE A 67 7.02 8.87 -9.55
N TYR A 68 7.52 9.96 -10.16
CA TYR A 68 6.71 10.95 -10.86
C TYR A 68 5.87 10.31 -11.97
N THR A 69 6.48 9.55 -12.89
CA THR A 69 5.76 8.91 -14.00
C THR A 69 4.67 7.96 -13.51
N ASN A 70 4.95 7.17 -12.47
CA ASN A 70 3.95 6.23 -11.94
C ASN A 70 2.82 6.93 -11.20
N LEU A 71 3.11 7.97 -10.42
CA LEU A 71 2.07 8.77 -9.76
C LEU A 71 1.21 9.52 -10.79
N MET A 72 1.81 10.09 -11.84
CA MET A 72 1.07 10.72 -12.95
C MET A 72 0.17 9.74 -13.68
N ARG A 73 0.65 8.51 -13.93
CA ARG A 73 -0.19 7.45 -14.53
C ARG A 73 -1.40 7.12 -13.66
N ILE A 74 -1.21 7.00 -12.34
CA ILE A 74 -2.31 6.76 -11.40
C ILE A 74 -3.26 7.96 -11.37
N ASN A 75 -2.74 9.18 -11.33
CA ASN A 75 -3.52 10.42 -11.34
C ASN A 75 -4.45 10.48 -12.56
N LYS A 76 -3.90 10.22 -13.75
CA LYS A 76 -4.67 10.17 -15.01
C LYS A 76 -5.70 9.04 -15.03
N ALA A 77 -5.29 7.83 -14.63
CA ALA A 77 -6.18 6.66 -14.63
C ALA A 77 -7.39 6.85 -13.69
N LEU A 78 -7.18 7.51 -12.55
CA LEU A 78 -8.22 7.80 -11.57
C LEU A 78 -8.94 9.13 -11.83
N LYS A 79 -8.60 9.85 -12.91
CA LYS A 79 -9.09 11.21 -13.22
C LYS A 79 -9.02 12.15 -12.01
N CYS A 80 -7.93 12.04 -11.27
CA CYS A 80 -7.66 12.88 -10.11
C CYS A 80 -7.07 14.22 -10.60
N ASN A 81 -7.62 15.34 -10.14
CA ASN A 81 -7.17 16.68 -10.52
C ASN A 81 -5.99 17.15 -9.63
N ILE A 82 -5.01 16.29 -9.40
CA ILE A 82 -3.81 16.67 -8.64
C ILE A 82 -2.86 17.41 -9.58
N SER A 83 -2.35 18.55 -9.11
CA SER A 83 -1.38 19.36 -9.84
C SER A 83 -0.11 18.57 -10.16
N ASP A 84 0.44 18.81 -11.35
CA ASP A 84 1.74 18.27 -11.74
C ASP A 84 2.84 18.66 -10.74
N GLU A 85 2.77 19.90 -10.25
CA GLU A 85 3.73 20.46 -9.30
C GLU A 85 3.74 19.69 -7.97
N ASP A 86 2.58 19.28 -7.48
CA ASP A 86 2.46 18.52 -6.23
C ASP A 86 3.10 17.13 -6.36
N ILE A 87 2.89 16.48 -7.50
CA ILE A 87 3.49 15.17 -7.79
C ILE A 87 5.01 15.34 -7.97
N HIS A 88 5.44 16.42 -8.63
CA HIS A 88 6.86 16.75 -8.82
C HIS A 88 7.58 16.99 -7.49
N LYS A 89 6.97 17.78 -6.58
CA LYS A 89 7.46 18.01 -5.21
C LYS A 89 7.69 16.69 -4.49
N ILE A 90 6.71 15.79 -4.52
CA ILE A 90 6.76 14.49 -3.84
C ILE A 90 7.85 13.57 -4.39
N ALA A 91 7.97 13.51 -5.71
CA ALA A 91 8.96 12.67 -6.38
C ALA A 91 10.40 13.05 -5.99
N ASN A 92 10.66 14.36 -5.88
CA ASN A 92 11.99 14.93 -5.63
C ASN A 92 12.29 15.29 -4.17
N THR A 93 11.38 15.00 -3.22
CA THR A 93 11.64 15.31 -1.79
C THR A 93 12.94 14.69 -1.28
N ARG A 94 13.62 15.34 -0.34
CA ARG A 94 14.77 14.72 0.36
C ARG A 94 14.36 13.85 1.57
N LEU A 95 13.05 13.70 1.78
CA LEU A 95 12.49 12.92 2.88
C LEU A 95 12.77 11.41 2.70
N GLY A 96 13.06 10.73 3.80
CA GLY A 96 13.20 9.28 3.82
C GLY A 96 11.89 8.56 3.41
N TRP A 97 12.01 7.34 2.88
CA TRP A 97 10.90 6.58 2.28
C TRP A 97 9.64 6.46 3.15
N TYR A 98 9.82 6.33 4.47
CA TYR A 98 8.71 6.24 5.42
C TYR A 98 7.93 7.56 5.49
N LYS A 99 8.62 8.68 5.79
CA LYS A 99 8.03 10.02 5.85
C LYS A 99 7.50 10.49 4.50
N ARG A 100 8.16 10.16 3.39
CA ARG A 100 7.65 10.45 2.05
C ARG A 100 6.28 9.79 1.82
N SER A 101 6.10 8.55 2.29
CA SER A 101 4.87 7.78 2.11
C SER A 101 3.69 8.20 3.02
N THR A 102 3.88 9.18 3.90
CA THR A 102 2.79 9.73 4.74
C THR A 102 2.08 10.92 4.10
N GLY A 103 2.59 11.49 3.00
CA GLY A 103 2.02 12.69 2.38
C GLY A 103 0.59 12.50 1.88
N HIS A 104 -0.20 13.57 1.94
CA HIS A 104 -1.62 13.57 1.56
C HIS A 104 -1.86 13.02 0.14
N VAL A 105 -1.13 13.55 -0.85
CA VAL A 105 -1.21 13.11 -2.26
C VAL A 105 -0.90 11.62 -2.42
N ILE A 106 0.11 11.09 -1.70
CA ILE A 106 0.41 9.65 -1.75
C ILE A 106 -0.70 8.84 -1.10
N ASN A 107 -1.24 9.27 0.04
CA ASN A 107 -2.35 8.57 0.68
C ASN A 107 -3.62 8.57 -0.19
N PHE A 108 -3.84 9.65 -0.94
CA PHE A 108 -4.95 9.79 -1.87
C PHE A 108 -4.76 8.93 -3.13
N LEU A 109 -3.62 9.07 -3.83
CA LEU A 109 -3.32 8.31 -5.05
C LEU A 109 -3.13 6.81 -4.79
N LEU A 110 -2.53 6.43 -3.66
CA LEU A 110 -2.41 5.04 -3.20
C LEU A 110 -3.41 4.76 -2.09
N SER A 111 -4.67 5.16 -2.27
CA SER A 111 -5.75 4.90 -1.32
C SER A 111 -6.00 3.40 -1.12
N PRO A 112 -6.64 2.98 -0.01
CA PRO A 112 -7.11 1.60 0.16
C PRO A 112 -7.84 1.04 -1.07
N LYS A 113 -8.72 1.84 -1.68
CA LYS A 113 -9.45 1.45 -2.90
C LYS A 113 -8.48 1.09 -4.02
N VAL A 114 -7.49 1.96 -4.29
CA VAL A 114 -6.48 1.74 -5.33
C VAL A 114 -5.59 0.54 -5.03
N LEU A 115 -5.21 0.33 -3.77
CA LEU A 115 -4.43 -0.83 -3.36
C LEU A 115 -5.23 -2.13 -3.47
N GLY A 116 -6.55 -2.07 -3.28
CA GLY A 116 -7.49 -3.18 -3.41
C GLY A 116 -7.82 -3.59 -4.85
N ILE A 117 -7.47 -2.79 -5.86
CA ILE A 117 -7.68 -3.16 -7.28
C ILE A 117 -6.76 -4.32 -7.64
N SER A 118 -7.38 -5.44 -8.06
CA SER A 118 -6.68 -6.55 -8.72
C SER A 118 -6.24 -6.15 -10.12
N LYS A 119 -5.07 -6.63 -10.51
CA LYS A 119 -4.53 -6.52 -11.87
C LYS A 119 -4.26 -7.93 -12.38
N ALA A 120 -4.08 -8.11 -13.69
CA ALA A 120 -3.78 -9.40 -14.30
C ALA A 120 -2.66 -10.16 -13.55
N ASP A 121 -1.54 -9.48 -13.25
CA ASP A 121 -0.37 -10.13 -12.64
C ASP A 121 -0.35 -10.09 -11.10
N ARG A 122 -1.31 -9.40 -10.45
CA ARG A 122 -1.24 -9.11 -9.01
C ARG A 122 -2.62 -9.05 -8.36
N PRO A 123 -2.84 -9.76 -7.23
CA PRO A 123 -4.08 -9.63 -6.47
C PRO A 123 -4.22 -8.25 -5.80
N GLY A 124 -5.46 -7.82 -5.57
CA GLY A 124 -5.75 -6.66 -4.73
C GLY A 124 -5.30 -6.88 -3.28
N LEU A 125 -4.90 -5.82 -2.59
CA LEU A 125 -4.61 -5.90 -1.16
C LEU A 125 -5.91 -6.13 -0.39
N VAL A 126 -5.97 -7.18 0.41
CA VAL A 126 -7.11 -7.45 1.30
C VAL A 126 -7.04 -6.49 2.48
N ASP A 127 -8.12 -5.76 2.75
CA ASP A 127 -8.24 -4.99 3.98
C ASP A 127 -8.61 -5.95 5.14
N PRO A 128 -7.76 -6.06 6.19
CA PRO A 128 -8.01 -6.95 7.32
C PRO A 128 -9.33 -6.68 8.04
N LEU A 129 -9.72 -5.40 8.16
CA LEU A 129 -10.95 -5.00 8.84
C LEU A 129 -12.18 -5.39 8.02
N GLU A 130 -12.18 -5.09 6.72
CA GLU A 130 -13.30 -5.47 5.84
C GLU A 130 -13.47 -6.99 5.81
N TYR A 131 -12.37 -7.74 5.71
CA TYR A 131 -12.40 -9.20 5.73
C TYR A 131 -12.94 -9.76 7.06
N TYR A 132 -12.53 -9.21 8.20
CA TYR A 132 -13.06 -9.58 9.52
C TYR A 132 -14.56 -9.32 9.63
N LEU A 133 -15.04 -8.14 9.19
CA LEU A 133 -16.46 -7.78 9.25
C LEU A 133 -17.31 -8.63 8.31
N SER A 134 -16.78 -9.05 7.16
CA SER A 134 -17.49 -9.91 6.21
C SER A 134 -17.77 -11.33 6.72
N ARG A 135 -17.09 -11.75 7.80
CA ARG A 135 -17.14 -13.11 8.35
C ARG A 135 -17.66 -13.18 9.78
N LYS A 136 -18.12 -12.05 10.30
CA LYS A 136 -18.84 -11.94 11.56
C LYS A 136 -20.31 -12.19 11.30
#